data_AF-A0A9Q3V2I0-F1
#
_entry.id   AF-A0A9Q3V2I0-F1
#
_cell.length_a   1.000
_cell.length_b   1.000
_cell.length_c   1.000
_cell.angle_alpha   90.00
_cell.angle_beta   90.00
_cell.angle_gamma   90.00
#
_symmetry.space_group_name_H-M   'P 1'
#
loop_
_entity.id
_entity.type
_entity.pdbx_description
1 polymer ?
#
loop_
_entity_poly.entity_id
_entity_poly.type
_entity_poly.pdbx_seq_one_letter_code
_entity_poly.pdbx_strand_id
1 'polypeptide(L)'
;MKKISSIIIFLFLVNANLYSQKNVNKSNYTSLIQEEVGDLNHDKKNDRIMVEMDVIDETMPVRVQIFLSQPDKKLQLVVSSTKLIENEYPADKNGKHNDNVIPDFFIEEGKLIMLTDINNRKSRYEFRLKQNNFELIKISRVIWDGKETTSETEIDLIKGTKTEYNRDFSPNKKNIKNTKLKPIKTLPKIQDLSFSDLEQY
;
A
#
# COMPACT_ATOMS: atom_id res chain seq x y z
N MET A 1 57.33 47.48 19.42
CA MET A 1 56.83 46.31 20.18
C MET A 1 56.00 45.46 19.22
N LYS A 2 56.51 44.28 18.85
CA LYS A 2 56.07 43.51 17.67
C LYS A 2 55.01 42.47 18.04
N LYS A 3 53.84 42.62 17.40
CA LYS A 3 52.96 41.59 16.84
C LYS A 3 52.65 40.36 17.69
N ILE A 4 51.71 40.51 18.62
CA ILE A 4 50.87 39.41 19.11
C ILE A 4 49.50 39.59 18.45
N SER A 5 49.32 39.08 17.23
CA SER A 5 47.99 38.88 16.65
C SER A 5 48.14 38.13 15.34
N SER A 6 48.09 36.80 15.38
CA SER A 6 47.78 35.98 14.19
C SER A 6 47.44 34.52 14.51
N ILE A 7 47.61 34.03 15.74
CA ILE A 7 47.48 32.57 16.02
C ILE A 7 46.07 32.12 16.45
N ILE A 8 45.09 33.03 16.62
CA ILE A 8 43.74 32.64 17.09
C ILE A 8 42.72 32.47 15.95
N ILE A 9 43.01 32.94 14.73
CA ILE A 9 42.05 32.88 13.60
C ILE A 9 42.09 31.53 12.85
N PHE A 10 43.05 30.66 13.13
CA PHE A 10 43.15 29.37 12.43
C PHE A 10 42.33 28.23 13.05
N LEU A 11 41.77 28.41 14.26
CA LEU A 11 41.01 27.34 14.93
C LEU A 11 39.49 27.34 14.65
N PHE A 12 38.98 28.27 13.84
CA PHE A 12 37.53 28.39 13.58
C PHE A 12 37.05 27.85 12.22
N LEU A 13 37.93 27.26 11.40
CA LEU A 13 37.60 26.88 10.02
C LEU A 13 37.43 25.38 9.75
N VAL A 14 37.44 24.51 10.77
CA VAL A 14 37.37 23.04 10.54
C VAL A 14 35.98 22.43 10.79
N ASN A 15 34.95 23.25 11.11
CA ASN A 15 33.56 22.76 11.14
C ASN A 15 32.88 22.88 9.76
N ALA A 16 33.62 22.59 8.69
CA ALA A 16 33.05 22.46 7.35
C ALA A 16 32.33 21.11 7.25
N ASN A 17 31.02 21.14 7.52
CA ASN A 17 29.99 20.35 6.86
C ASN A 17 30.40 18.94 6.40
N LEU A 18 30.59 18.02 7.34
CA LEU A 18 30.31 16.60 7.09
C LEU A 18 28.81 16.35 7.31
N TYR A 19 27.97 17.06 6.56
CA TYR A 19 26.74 16.42 6.11
C TYR A 19 27.18 15.38 5.10
N SER A 20 27.60 14.22 5.61
CA SER A 20 27.51 12.99 4.86
C SER A 20 26.13 13.03 4.23
N GLN A 21 26.09 13.22 2.90
CA GLN A 21 24.95 12.80 2.13
C GLN A 21 24.86 11.33 2.50
N LYS A 22 24.02 11.03 3.50
CA LYS A 22 23.59 9.69 3.83
C LYS A 22 23.27 9.15 2.46
N ASN A 23 24.12 8.24 1.96
CA ASN A 23 23.89 7.62 0.67
C ASN A 23 22.47 7.12 0.79
N VAL A 24 21.52 7.87 0.21
CA VAL A 24 20.17 7.42 0.06
C VAL A 24 20.43 6.30 -0.91
N ASN A 25 20.58 5.09 -0.37
CA ASN A 25 20.73 3.88 -1.15
C ASN A 25 19.66 4.03 -2.22
N LYS A 26 20.10 4.32 -3.44
CA LYS A 26 19.21 4.63 -4.55
C LYS A 26 18.45 3.32 -4.70
N SER A 27 17.24 3.28 -4.17
CA SER A 27 16.61 2.02 -3.83
C SER A 27 16.55 1.16 -5.09
N ASN A 28 16.91 -0.12 -5.01
CA ASN A 28 17.07 -0.97 -6.20
C ASN A 28 15.74 -1.41 -6.83
N TYR A 29 14.61 -0.81 -6.44
CA TYR A 29 13.31 -0.93 -7.08
C TYR A 29 13.35 -0.33 -8.49
N THR A 30 13.90 -1.08 -9.44
CA THR A 30 14.09 -0.64 -10.83
C THR A 30 13.12 -1.30 -11.80
N SER A 31 12.44 -2.37 -11.38
CA SER A 31 11.47 -3.07 -12.22
C SER A 31 10.07 -2.52 -11.99
N LEU A 32 9.54 -1.75 -12.94
CA LEU A 32 8.16 -1.28 -12.92
C LEU A 32 7.21 -2.45 -13.23
N ILE A 33 6.34 -2.79 -12.28
CA ILE A 33 5.33 -3.84 -12.43
C ILE A 33 4.01 -3.24 -12.92
N GLN A 34 3.62 -2.11 -12.33
CA GLN A 34 2.37 -1.44 -12.66
C GLN A 34 2.49 0.07 -12.51
N GLU A 35 1.84 0.79 -13.41
CA GLU A 35 1.58 2.23 -13.29
C GLU A 35 0.10 2.50 -13.53
N GLU A 36 -0.51 3.30 -12.66
CA GLU A 36 -1.87 3.78 -12.81
C GLU A 36 -1.90 5.30 -12.66
N VAL A 37 -2.72 5.96 -13.50
CA VAL A 37 -2.89 7.42 -13.51
C VAL A 37 -4.37 7.77 -13.48
N GLY A 38 -4.77 8.64 -12.55
CA GLY A 38 -6.17 9.03 -12.39
C GLY A 38 -6.36 9.99 -11.22
N ASP A 39 -7.60 10.35 -10.89
CA ASP A 39 -7.91 11.35 -9.86
C ASP A 39 -8.36 10.67 -8.56
N LEU A 40 -7.51 10.66 -7.53
CA LEU A 40 -7.79 10.02 -6.22
C LEU A 40 -8.49 10.96 -5.24
N ASN A 41 -8.63 12.25 -5.55
CA ASN A 41 -9.14 13.25 -4.61
C ASN A 41 -10.23 14.18 -5.18
N HIS A 42 -10.68 13.89 -6.41
CA HIS A 42 -11.67 14.64 -7.17
C HIS A 42 -11.27 16.10 -7.44
N ASP A 43 -9.97 16.42 -7.48
CA ASP A 43 -9.47 17.76 -7.77
C ASP A 43 -9.23 18.01 -9.27
N LYS A 44 -9.58 17.02 -10.11
CA LYS A 44 -9.41 17.00 -11.58
C LYS A 44 -7.96 17.02 -12.03
N LYS A 45 -7.02 16.59 -11.18
CA LYS A 45 -5.62 16.38 -11.55
C LYS A 45 -5.29 14.91 -11.46
N ASN A 46 -4.36 14.51 -12.31
CA ASN A 46 -3.90 13.15 -12.37
C ASN A 46 -2.89 12.90 -11.24
N ASP A 47 -3.29 12.09 -10.29
CA ASP A 47 -2.43 11.40 -9.34
C ASP A 47 -1.82 10.16 -10.00
N ARG A 48 -0.78 9.60 -9.37
CA ARG A 48 -0.02 8.47 -9.91
C ARG A 48 0.20 7.40 -8.86
N ILE A 49 -0.02 6.14 -9.23
CA ILE A 49 0.33 4.97 -8.43
C ILE A 49 1.41 4.20 -9.19
N MET A 50 2.45 3.77 -8.47
CA MET A 50 3.52 2.95 -9.03
C MET A 50 3.72 1.71 -8.15
N VAL A 51 3.82 0.55 -8.80
CA VAL A 51 4.20 -0.71 -8.18
C VAL A 51 5.53 -1.14 -8.80
N GLU A 52 6.55 -1.28 -7.96
CA GLU A 52 7.91 -1.58 -8.40
C GLU A 52 8.49 -2.74 -7.59
N MET A 53 9.38 -3.51 -8.19
CA MET A 53 10.06 -4.63 -7.55
C MET A 53 11.57 -4.39 -7.51
N ASP A 54 12.18 -4.71 -6.37
CA ASP A 54 13.63 -4.82 -6.24
C ASP A 54 14.07 -6.21 -6.69
N VAL A 55 14.57 -6.29 -7.92
CA VAL A 55 15.00 -7.57 -8.53
C VAL A 55 16.44 -7.96 -8.17
N ILE A 56 17.14 -7.12 -7.38
CA ILE A 56 18.51 -7.37 -6.92
C ILE A 56 18.49 -8.03 -5.55
N ASP A 57 17.53 -7.65 -4.69
CA ASP A 57 17.33 -8.28 -3.38
C ASP A 57 16.81 -9.72 -3.53
N GLU A 58 17.41 -10.64 -2.78
CA GLU A 58 17.07 -12.08 -2.84
C GLU A 58 15.63 -12.38 -2.44
N THR A 59 15.01 -11.52 -1.62
CA THR A 59 13.61 -11.67 -1.22
C THR A 59 12.64 -11.12 -2.26
N MET A 60 13.14 -10.37 -3.26
CA MET A 60 12.36 -9.67 -4.28
C MET A 60 11.15 -8.90 -3.71
N PRO A 61 11.38 -7.91 -2.82
CA PRO A 61 10.30 -7.14 -2.24
C PRO A 61 9.62 -6.25 -3.28
N VAL A 62 8.31 -6.08 -3.13
CA VAL A 62 7.49 -5.19 -3.97
C VAL A 62 7.11 -3.94 -3.17
N ARG A 63 7.21 -2.78 -3.82
CA ARG A 63 6.89 -1.47 -3.25
C ARG A 63 5.73 -0.83 -3.99
N VAL A 64 4.77 -0.32 -3.23
CA VAL A 64 3.70 0.54 -3.72
C VAL A 64 4.03 1.99 -3.36
N GLN A 65 3.96 2.87 -4.34
CA GLN A 65 4.09 4.32 -4.18
C GLN A 65 2.86 5.03 -4.69
N ILE A 66 2.42 6.05 -3.97
CA ILE A 66 1.30 6.91 -4.38
C ILE A 66 1.76 8.36 -4.35
N PHE A 67 1.52 9.05 -5.46
CA PHE A 67 1.86 10.43 -5.66
C PHE A 67 0.62 11.27 -5.93
N LEU A 68 0.46 12.36 -5.16
CA LEU A 68 -0.62 13.31 -5.38
C LEU A 68 -0.15 14.53 -6.18
N SER A 69 -0.96 14.94 -7.14
CA SER A 69 -0.72 16.14 -7.94
C SER A 69 -0.84 17.42 -7.10
N GLN A 70 0.18 18.25 -7.16
CA GLN A 70 0.24 19.54 -6.47
C GLN A 70 -0.25 20.68 -7.39
N PRO A 71 -0.59 21.87 -6.84
CA PRO A 71 -0.99 23.03 -7.64
C PRO A 71 0.04 23.46 -8.69
N ASP A 72 1.33 23.22 -8.44
CA ASP A 72 2.43 23.51 -9.37
C ASP A 72 2.66 22.39 -10.40
N LYS A 73 1.73 21.42 -10.50
CA LYS A 73 1.77 20.23 -11.36
C LYS A 73 2.88 19.23 -11.01
N LYS A 74 3.58 19.40 -9.88
CA LYS A 74 4.52 18.38 -9.40
C LYS A 74 3.77 17.26 -8.69
N LEU A 75 4.39 16.08 -8.68
CA LEU A 75 3.91 14.93 -7.94
C LEU A 75 4.56 14.90 -6.55
N GLN A 76 3.73 14.88 -5.50
CA GLN A 76 4.17 14.70 -4.12
C GLN A 76 3.99 13.23 -3.72
N LEU A 77 5.07 12.56 -3.34
CA LEU A 77 5.01 11.22 -2.73
C LEU A 77 4.31 11.32 -1.37
N VAL A 78 3.18 10.62 -1.22
CA VAL A 78 2.40 10.58 0.03
C VAL A 78 2.37 9.19 0.67
N VAL A 79 2.61 8.13 -0.11
CA VAL A 79 2.72 6.76 0.38
C VAL A 79 3.90 6.09 -0.29
N SER A 80 4.68 5.36 0.49
CA SER A 80 5.71 4.42 0.01
C SER A 80 5.75 3.24 0.97
N SER A 81 5.20 2.10 0.57
CA SER A 81 5.10 0.91 1.42
C SER A 81 5.67 -0.32 0.74
N THR A 82 6.47 -1.09 1.48
CA THR A 82 6.99 -2.41 1.09
C THR A 82 6.35 -3.53 1.91
N LYS A 83 5.34 -3.20 2.73
CA LYS A 83 4.72 -4.14 3.68
C LYS A 83 3.40 -4.69 3.18
N LEU A 84 2.74 -3.95 2.27
CA LEU A 84 1.38 -4.24 1.82
C LEU A 84 1.29 -5.51 0.99
N ILE A 85 2.39 -5.88 0.32
CA ILE A 85 2.52 -7.04 -0.54
C ILE A 85 3.57 -7.95 0.10
N GLU A 86 3.29 -9.25 0.18
CA GLU A 86 4.28 -10.24 0.64
C GLU A 86 5.42 -10.30 -0.39
N ASN A 87 6.66 -10.33 0.09
CA ASN A 87 7.84 -10.53 -0.77
C ASN A 87 7.68 -11.83 -1.59
N GLU A 88 8.12 -11.85 -2.86
CA GLU A 88 8.02 -13.04 -3.72
C GLU A 88 8.77 -14.24 -3.11
N TYR A 89 9.88 -13.99 -2.41
CA TYR A 89 10.66 -15.00 -1.68
C TYR A 89 10.82 -14.58 -0.21
N PRO A 90 9.79 -14.76 0.62
CA PRO A 90 9.81 -14.25 1.99
C PRO A 90 10.73 -15.11 2.86
N ALA A 91 11.39 -14.48 3.82
CA ALA A 91 12.47 -15.10 4.59
C ALA A 91 12.00 -16.34 5.39
N ASP A 92 10.76 -16.35 5.86
CA ASP A 92 10.13 -17.46 6.60
C ASP A 92 9.83 -18.67 5.72
N LYS A 93 9.84 -18.52 4.39
CA LYS A 93 9.72 -19.62 3.42
C LYS A 93 11.07 -20.19 2.96
N ASN A 94 12.18 -19.80 3.59
CA ASN A 94 13.54 -20.35 3.34
C ASN A 94 13.93 -20.34 1.85
N GLY A 95 13.71 -19.21 1.17
CA GLY A 95 14.05 -19.04 -0.25
C GLY A 95 13.06 -19.68 -1.23
N LYS A 96 11.90 -20.15 -0.76
CA LYS A 96 10.81 -20.59 -1.65
C LYS A 96 9.93 -19.40 -2.04
N HIS A 97 9.42 -19.47 -3.26
CA HIS A 97 8.45 -18.53 -3.81
C HIS A 97 7.15 -18.55 -2.97
N ASN A 98 6.46 -17.41 -2.86
CA ASN A 98 5.25 -17.28 -2.04
C ASN A 98 3.97 -17.79 -2.73
N ASP A 99 4.01 -17.99 -4.06
CA ASP A 99 2.95 -18.42 -4.98
C ASP A 99 1.74 -17.47 -5.10
N ASN A 100 1.83 -16.27 -4.51
CA ASN A 100 0.82 -15.24 -4.58
C ASN A 100 1.04 -14.38 -5.84
N VAL A 101 -0.06 -13.93 -6.46
CA VAL A 101 0.02 -12.96 -7.55
C VAL A 101 0.22 -11.56 -6.95
N ILE A 102 1.09 -10.75 -7.56
CA ILE A 102 1.24 -9.33 -7.19
C ILE A 102 -0.13 -8.64 -7.34
N PRO A 103 -0.61 -7.94 -6.30
CA PRO A 103 -1.91 -7.27 -6.37
C PRO A 103 -2.01 -6.21 -7.47
N ASP A 104 -3.17 -6.11 -8.09
CA ASP A 104 -3.50 -5.03 -9.03
C ASP A 104 -3.99 -3.79 -8.26
N PHE A 105 -3.53 -2.60 -8.66
CA PHE A 105 -3.96 -1.32 -8.09
C PHE A 105 -4.60 -0.41 -9.13
N PHE A 106 -5.80 0.09 -8.90
CA PHE A 106 -6.41 1.05 -9.83
C PHE A 106 -7.27 2.09 -9.12
N ILE A 107 -7.69 3.09 -9.88
CA ILE A 107 -8.50 4.20 -9.36
C ILE A 107 -9.95 4.00 -9.81
N GLU A 108 -10.87 3.95 -8.85
CA GLU A 108 -12.30 3.83 -9.11
C GLU A 108 -13.05 4.83 -8.24
N GLU A 109 -13.78 5.76 -8.84
CA GLU A 109 -14.59 6.76 -8.14
C GLU A 109 -13.82 7.53 -7.04
N GLY A 110 -12.58 7.93 -7.34
CA GLY A 110 -11.68 8.63 -6.42
C GLY A 110 -11.30 7.83 -5.18
N LYS A 111 -11.31 6.51 -5.29
CA LYS A 111 -10.73 5.58 -4.32
C LYS A 111 -9.59 4.82 -4.97
N LEU A 112 -8.61 4.48 -4.16
CA LEU A 112 -7.62 3.47 -4.53
C LEU A 112 -8.24 2.09 -4.26
N ILE A 113 -8.22 1.25 -5.28
CA ILE A 113 -8.65 -0.14 -5.21
C ILE A 113 -7.41 -1.02 -5.30
N MET A 114 -7.31 -2.02 -4.41
CA MET A 114 -6.34 -3.10 -4.49
C MET A 114 -7.07 -4.43 -4.63
N LEU A 115 -6.71 -5.22 -5.65
CA LEU A 115 -7.22 -6.57 -5.84
C LEU A 115 -6.12 -7.59 -5.57
N THR A 116 -6.44 -8.61 -4.77
CA THR A 116 -5.53 -9.72 -4.48
C THR A 116 -6.18 -11.04 -4.90
N ASP A 117 -5.37 -12.00 -5.32
CA ASP A 117 -5.76 -13.40 -5.46
C ASP A 117 -4.77 -14.26 -4.66
N ILE A 118 -5.20 -14.71 -3.49
CA ILE A 118 -4.37 -15.41 -2.51
C ILE A 118 -5.14 -16.65 -2.07
N ASN A 119 -4.54 -17.84 -2.20
CA ASN A 119 -5.16 -19.10 -1.78
C ASN A 119 -6.59 -19.30 -2.33
N ASN A 120 -6.81 -19.00 -3.63
CA ASN A 120 -8.11 -19.01 -4.31
C ASN A 120 -9.17 -18.07 -3.70
N ARG A 121 -8.73 -17.08 -2.93
CA ARG A 121 -9.58 -16.03 -2.36
C ARG A 121 -9.28 -14.71 -3.04
N LYS A 122 -10.23 -14.27 -3.87
CA LYS A 122 -10.20 -12.95 -4.47
C LYS A 122 -10.63 -11.93 -3.45
N SER A 123 -9.81 -10.93 -3.19
CA SER A 123 -10.12 -9.87 -2.24
C SER A 123 -10.01 -8.50 -2.91
N ARG A 124 -10.93 -7.61 -2.56
CA ARG A 124 -10.96 -6.21 -2.97
C ARG A 124 -10.87 -5.34 -1.73
N TYR A 125 -9.89 -4.45 -1.71
CA TYR A 125 -9.68 -3.49 -0.64
C TYR A 125 -9.90 -2.09 -1.19
N GLU A 126 -10.78 -1.32 -0.56
CA GLU A 126 -11.06 0.06 -0.96
C GLU A 126 -10.44 1.04 0.04
N PHE A 127 -9.62 1.96 -0.47
CA PHE A 127 -9.00 3.00 0.32
C PHE A 127 -9.51 4.37 -0.12
N ARG A 128 -9.93 5.20 0.83
CA ARG A 128 -10.26 6.62 0.56
C ARG A 128 -9.09 7.51 0.94
N LEU A 129 -8.89 8.58 0.19
CA LEU A 129 -8.02 9.66 0.63
C LEU A 129 -8.74 10.56 1.64
N LYS A 130 -8.11 10.79 2.80
CA LYS A 130 -8.58 11.75 3.81
C LYS A 130 -7.38 12.39 4.50
N GLN A 131 -7.29 13.73 4.47
CA GLN A 131 -6.19 14.48 5.09
C GLN A 131 -4.80 13.92 4.72
N ASN A 132 -4.56 13.71 3.42
CA ASN A 132 -3.34 13.11 2.87
C ASN A 132 -2.99 11.69 3.35
N ASN A 133 -3.95 10.97 3.93
CA ASN A 133 -3.80 9.56 4.31
C ASN A 133 -4.79 8.70 3.51
N PHE A 134 -4.36 7.51 3.09
CA PHE A 134 -5.24 6.50 2.51
C PHE A 134 -5.76 5.57 3.61
N GLU A 135 -7.04 5.69 3.91
CA GLU A 135 -7.74 4.90 4.94
C GLU A 135 -8.48 3.72 4.30
N LEU A 136 -8.25 2.50 4.78
CA LEU A 136 -9.02 1.33 4.38
C LEU A 136 -10.46 1.47 4.89
N ILE A 137 -11.43 1.43 3.98
CA ILE A 137 -12.85 1.65 4.29
C ILE A 137 -13.73 0.43 4.07
N LYS A 138 -13.40 -0.40 3.07
CA LYS A 138 -14.19 -1.57 2.71
C LYS A 138 -13.28 -2.73 2.29
N ILE A 139 -13.69 -3.94 2.64
CA ILE A 139 -13.08 -5.18 2.21
C ILE A 139 -14.20 -6.06 1.64
N SER A 140 -14.00 -6.60 0.45
CA SER A 140 -14.88 -7.60 -0.14
C SER A 140 -14.06 -8.83 -0.50
N ARG A 141 -14.54 -10.03 -0.17
CA ARG A 141 -13.86 -11.27 -0.48
C ARG A 141 -14.80 -12.26 -1.14
N VAL A 142 -14.28 -13.02 -2.09
CA VAL A 142 -14.98 -14.07 -2.81
C VAL A 142 -14.11 -15.32 -2.84
N ILE A 143 -14.68 -16.43 -2.39
CA ILE A 143 -14.10 -17.77 -2.53
C ILE A 143 -15.06 -18.58 -3.38
N TRP A 144 -14.55 -19.23 -4.43
CA TRP A 144 -15.32 -20.15 -5.25
C TRP A 144 -15.05 -21.59 -4.82
N ASP A 145 -16.09 -22.41 -4.72
CA ASP A 145 -15.98 -23.82 -4.33
C ASP A 145 -15.46 -24.75 -5.44
N GLY A 146 -15.19 -24.19 -6.63
CA GLY A 146 -14.79 -24.96 -7.81
C GLY A 146 -15.97 -25.58 -8.58
N LYS A 147 -17.21 -25.28 -8.17
CA LYS A 147 -18.45 -25.81 -8.75
C LYS A 147 -19.43 -24.69 -9.02
N GLU A 148 -20.49 -24.55 -8.21
CA GLU A 148 -21.63 -23.68 -8.50
C GLU A 148 -21.86 -22.57 -7.46
N THR A 149 -21.01 -22.50 -6.42
CA THR A 149 -21.26 -21.62 -5.28
C THR A 149 -20.05 -20.74 -4.98
N THR A 150 -20.32 -19.45 -4.72
CA THR A 150 -19.36 -18.53 -4.12
C THR A 150 -19.73 -18.23 -2.68
N SER A 151 -18.74 -18.21 -1.80
CA SER A 151 -18.83 -17.63 -0.46
C SER A 151 -18.26 -16.22 -0.49
N GLU A 152 -19.09 -15.26 -0.15
CA GLU A 152 -18.79 -13.84 -0.23
C GLU A 152 -18.81 -13.22 1.17
N THR A 153 -17.87 -12.32 1.43
CA THR A 153 -17.78 -11.55 2.67
C THR A 153 -17.58 -10.09 2.34
N GLU A 154 -18.40 -9.21 2.91
CA GLU A 154 -18.26 -7.76 2.80
C GLU A 154 -18.09 -7.17 4.20
N ILE A 155 -17.06 -6.36 4.39
CA ILE A 155 -16.75 -5.66 5.64
C ILE A 155 -16.72 -4.16 5.33
N ASP A 156 -17.63 -3.41 5.94
CA ASP A 156 -17.65 -1.94 5.91
C ASP A 156 -17.09 -1.44 7.24
N LEU A 157 -15.85 -0.94 7.21
CA LEU A 157 -15.14 -0.50 8.42
C LEU A 157 -15.66 0.82 8.95
N ILE A 158 -16.28 1.64 8.08
CA ILE A 158 -16.92 2.91 8.48
C ILE A 158 -18.18 2.61 9.30
N LYS A 159 -19.03 1.70 8.80
CA LYS A 159 -20.28 1.31 9.46
C LYS A 159 -20.05 0.32 10.59
N GLY A 160 -18.91 -0.36 10.61
CA GLY A 160 -18.65 -1.47 11.53
C GLY A 160 -19.59 -2.62 11.26
N THR A 161 -19.72 -3.08 10.02
CA THR A 161 -20.60 -4.19 9.66
C THR A 161 -19.88 -5.22 8.83
N LYS A 162 -20.20 -6.50 9.08
CA LYS A 162 -19.76 -7.64 8.28
C LYS A 162 -20.98 -8.40 7.76
N THR A 163 -21.04 -8.61 6.46
CA THR A 163 -22.07 -9.42 5.81
C THR A 163 -21.40 -10.61 5.14
N GLU A 164 -21.88 -11.80 5.46
CA GLU A 164 -21.41 -13.07 4.90
C GLU A 164 -22.57 -13.69 4.13
N TYR A 165 -22.34 -14.11 2.89
CA TYR A 165 -23.39 -14.76 2.11
C TYR A 165 -22.86 -15.76 1.11
N ASN A 166 -23.65 -16.79 0.83
CA ASN A 166 -23.39 -17.71 -0.26
C ASN A 166 -24.27 -17.35 -1.46
N ARG A 167 -23.70 -17.40 -2.66
CA ARG A 167 -24.39 -17.21 -3.92
C ARG A 167 -24.19 -18.46 -4.77
N ASP A 168 -25.28 -19.15 -5.04
CA ASP A 168 -25.31 -20.20 -6.05
C ASP A 168 -25.50 -19.57 -7.43
N PHE A 169 -25.05 -20.23 -8.50
CA PHE A 169 -25.36 -19.80 -9.89
C PHE A 169 -26.86 -19.83 -10.20
N SER A 170 -27.66 -20.52 -9.38
CA SER A 170 -29.11 -20.42 -9.40
C SER A 170 -29.59 -19.22 -8.55
N PRO A 171 -30.34 -18.26 -9.12
CA PRO A 171 -30.65 -16.96 -8.49
C PRO A 171 -31.53 -17.00 -7.22
N ASN A 172 -31.93 -18.19 -6.76
CA ASN A 172 -33.01 -18.37 -5.79
C ASN A 172 -32.58 -18.64 -4.34
N LYS A 173 -31.28 -18.79 -4.06
CA LYS A 173 -30.80 -19.06 -2.68
C LYS A 173 -29.66 -18.15 -2.29
N LYS A 174 -29.94 -17.19 -1.40
CA LYS A 174 -28.95 -16.39 -0.70
C LYS A 174 -29.11 -16.64 0.79
N ASN A 175 -28.22 -17.44 1.37
CA ASN A 175 -28.10 -17.49 2.82
C ASN A 175 -27.26 -16.29 3.24
N ILE A 176 -27.92 -15.22 3.72
CA ILE A 176 -27.25 -13.98 4.15
C ILE A 176 -27.19 -13.94 5.67
N LYS A 177 -26.00 -13.74 6.20
CA LYS A 177 -25.74 -13.52 7.62
C LYS A 177 -25.13 -12.14 7.81
N ASN A 178 -25.80 -11.31 8.59
CA ASN A 178 -25.32 -9.97 8.94
C ASN A 178 -24.82 -9.94 10.38
N THR A 179 -23.64 -9.39 10.58
CA THR A 179 -23.00 -9.22 11.88
C THR A 179 -22.65 -7.74 12.07
N LYS A 180 -23.06 -7.16 13.20
CA LYS A 180 -22.57 -5.84 13.62
C LYS A 180 -21.22 -6.01 14.30
N LEU A 181 -20.22 -5.26 13.85
CA LEU A 181 -18.92 -5.11 14.47
C LEU A 181 -18.91 -3.83 15.32
N LYS A 182 -17.87 -3.68 16.15
CA LYS A 182 -17.60 -2.38 16.78
C LYS A 182 -17.10 -1.41 15.70
N PRO A 183 -17.70 -0.22 15.55
CA PRO A 183 -17.17 0.81 14.64
C PRO A 183 -15.73 1.14 15.00
N ILE A 184 -14.87 1.21 13.99
CA ILE A 184 -13.45 1.51 14.18
C ILE A 184 -13.29 3.03 14.21
N LYS A 185 -12.82 3.57 15.35
CA LYS A 185 -12.63 5.02 15.53
C LYS A 185 -11.55 5.58 14.61
N THR A 186 -10.49 4.81 14.39
CA THR A 186 -9.34 5.18 13.56
C THR A 186 -9.14 4.10 12.52
N LEU A 187 -9.46 4.41 11.26
CA LEU A 187 -9.33 3.44 10.19
C LEU A 187 -7.86 3.10 9.91
N PRO A 188 -7.58 1.85 9.50
CA PRO A 188 -6.23 1.44 9.12
C PRO A 188 -5.73 2.28 7.94
N LYS A 189 -4.45 2.63 7.98
CA LYS A 189 -3.80 3.40 6.93
C LYS A 189 -2.91 2.50 6.08
N ILE A 190 -2.87 2.74 4.78
CA ILE A 190 -2.08 1.91 3.85
C ILE A 190 -0.58 1.83 4.21
N GLN A 191 -0.03 2.89 4.81
CA GLN A 191 1.37 2.95 5.24
C GLN A 191 1.69 2.07 6.45
N ASP A 192 0.67 1.77 7.25
CA ASP A 192 0.77 1.00 8.49
C ASP A 192 0.31 -0.45 8.30
N LEU A 193 -0.43 -0.73 7.23
CA LEU A 193 -0.92 -2.06 6.88
C LEU A 193 0.18 -2.93 6.28
N SER A 194 0.29 -4.15 6.81
CA SER A 194 1.03 -5.25 6.21
C SER A 194 0.10 -6.22 5.49
N PHE A 195 0.67 -7.06 4.64
CA PHE A 195 0.01 -8.22 4.04
C PHE A 195 -0.73 -9.05 5.10
N SER A 196 -0.07 -9.37 6.21
CA SER A 196 -0.67 -10.17 7.30
C SER A 196 -1.83 -9.46 7.98
N ASP A 197 -1.83 -8.13 8.10
CA ASP A 197 -2.96 -7.38 8.67
C ASP A 197 -4.21 -7.47 7.76
N LEU A 198 -4.02 -7.41 6.45
CA LEU A 198 -5.10 -7.54 5.46
C LEU A 198 -5.75 -8.93 5.50
N GLU A 199 -4.94 -9.96 5.74
CA GLU A 199 -5.38 -11.36 5.82
C GLU A 199 -6.15 -11.68 7.11
N GLN A 200 -6.07 -10.84 8.15
CA GLN A 200 -6.73 -11.04 9.45
C GLN A 200 -8.19 -10.55 9.51
N TYR A 201 -8.62 -9.69 8.59
CA TYR A 201 -10.02 -9.25 8.50
C TYR A 201 -10.97 -10.40 8.18
#